data_AF-A0AAN4Z779-F1
#
_entry.id   AF-A0AAN4Z779-F1
#
_cell.length_a   1.000
_cell.length_b   1.000
_cell.length_c   1.000
_cell.angle_alpha   90.00
_cell.angle_beta   90.00
_cell.angle_gamma   90.00
#
_symmetry.space_group_name_H-M   'P 1'
#
loop_
_entity.id
_entity.type
_entity.pdbx_description
1 polymer ?
#
loop_
_entity_poly.entity_id
_entity_poly.type
_entity_poly.pdbx_seq_one_letter_code
_entity_poly.pdbx_strand_id
1 'polypeptide(L)'
;SNFACAFDGVEYCSENVPFSSCPDASFCAARFYDGKCDEQCNTEACLFDGRDCEGAEPESRKNGTMTELSLILRVPPETFVVRIDDFLKSLGERLRTTVIVKKTEGEMDVFEWNNKTGEGRRVGFGSRTDARFEYSRRTKRFADDEAILYGTLVVIKVDLSECSVGCFSDIHAVAQFIEAMEAIKPLDPSMPIHEAIIDKRRSGTGSSSSSLLPWIFLVVAVIAAVAVAGTVRMVGGKRCRVIEDAPEWTPP
;
A
#
# COMPACT_ATOMS: atom_id res chain seq x y z
N SER A 1 23.75 -6.46 -22.13
CA SER A 1 22.32 -6.09 -22.21
C SER A 1 21.89 -5.49 -20.87
N ASN A 2 21.61 -4.19 -20.84
CA ASN A 2 21.14 -3.47 -19.64
C ASN A 2 19.68 -3.00 -19.85
N PHE A 3 18.92 -2.82 -18.77
CA PHE A 3 17.53 -2.33 -18.83
C PHE A 3 17.40 -0.92 -19.42
N ALA A 4 18.50 -0.17 -19.44
CA ALA A 4 18.66 1.13 -20.12
C ALA A 4 17.93 1.22 -21.46
N CYS A 5 18.12 0.18 -22.30
CA CYS A 5 17.69 0.14 -23.68
C CYS A 5 16.72 -1.01 -23.95
N ALA A 6 15.82 -1.34 -23.01
CA ALA A 6 14.95 -2.51 -23.14
C ALA A 6 15.73 -3.83 -23.40
N PHE A 7 16.99 -3.86 -22.95
CA PHE A 7 17.89 -5.01 -23.02
C PHE A 7 18.12 -5.59 -24.43
N ASP A 8 18.01 -4.75 -25.45
CA ASP A 8 18.31 -5.05 -26.85
C ASP A 8 19.78 -5.43 -27.10
N GLY A 9 20.66 -5.16 -26.13
CA GLY A 9 22.07 -5.52 -26.20
C GLY A 9 22.85 -4.67 -27.21
N VAL A 10 22.23 -3.61 -27.72
CA VAL A 10 22.89 -2.63 -28.58
C VAL A 10 23.45 -1.48 -27.74
N GLU A 11 24.39 -0.75 -28.34
CA GLU A 11 25.05 0.40 -27.72
C GLU A 11 24.13 1.63 -27.65
N TYR A 12 23.13 1.70 -28.54
CA TYR A 12 22.19 2.83 -28.64
C TYR A 12 20.77 2.38 -28.32
N CYS A 13 20.10 3.10 -27.43
CA CYS A 13 18.72 2.82 -27.05
C CYS A 13 17.74 3.12 -28.20
N SER A 14 16.84 2.17 -28.49
CA SER A 14 15.73 2.40 -29.44
C SER A 14 14.85 3.59 -29.02
N GLU A 15 14.26 4.31 -29.97
CA GLU A 15 13.26 5.34 -29.66
C GLU A 15 12.13 4.74 -28.79
N ASN A 16 11.68 5.48 -27.77
CA ASN A 16 10.63 5.08 -26.81
C ASN A 16 11.07 4.15 -25.65
N VAL A 17 12.30 4.31 -25.15
CA VAL A 17 12.75 3.70 -23.88
C VAL A 17 13.22 4.77 -22.88
N PRO A 18 13.16 4.52 -21.56
CA PRO A 18 13.38 5.54 -20.51
C PRO A 18 14.74 6.23 -20.51
N PHE A 19 15.76 5.65 -21.15
CA PHE A 19 17.10 6.25 -21.27
C PHE A 19 17.47 6.58 -22.72
N SER A 20 16.52 6.60 -23.66
CA SER A 20 16.81 6.86 -25.09
C SER A 20 17.48 8.21 -25.36
N SER A 21 17.21 9.22 -24.51
CA SER A 21 17.79 10.56 -24.63
C SER A 21 18.99 10.78 -23.68
N CYS A 22 19.36 9.79 -22.87
CA CYS A 22 20.44 9.91 -21.89
C CYS A 22 21.81 9.74 -22.57
N PRO A 23 22.75 10.71 -22.48
CA PRO A 23 24.07 10.63 -23.11
C PRO A 23 24.85 9.37 -22.72
N ASP A 24 24.79 9.00 -21.44
CA ASP A 24 25.44 7.82 -20.87
C ASP A 24 24.40 6.80 -20.38
N ALA A 25 23.42 6.48 -21.22
CA ALA A 25 22.28 5.61 -20.91
C ALA A 25 22.67 4.31 -20.19
N SER A 26 23.70 3.62 -20.69
CA SER A 26 24.15 2.35 -20.11
C SER A 26 24.76 2.50 -18.71
N PHE A 27 25.49 3.60 -18.47
CA PHE A 27 26.07 3.94 -17.18
C PHE A 27 24.99 4.32 -16.19
N CYS A 28 24.08 5.21 -16.58
CA CYS A 28 23.06 5.76 -15.69
C CYS A 28 22.00 4.73 -15.34
N ALA A 29 21.57 3.91 -16.30
CA ALA A 29 20.68 2.82 -15.96
C ALA A 29 21.34 1.83 -14.99
N ALA A 30 22.62 1.51 -15.12
CA ALA A 30 23.26 0.57 -14.20
C ALA A 30 23.32 1.05 -12.73
N ARG A 31 23.13 2.36 -12.49
CA ARG A 31 23.19 3.00 -11.16
C ARG A 31 21.88 3.64 -10.73
N PHE A 32 20.88 3.61 -11.59
CA PHE A 32 19.56 4.15 -11.33
C PHE A 32 18.97 3.56 -10.03
N TYR A 33 18.70 4.43 -9.05
CA TYR A 33 18.16 4.06 -7.73
C TYR A 33 19.04 3.05 -6.98
N ASP A 34 20.36 3.22 -7.07
CA ASP A 34 21.33 2.41 -6.32
C ASP A 34 21.65 2.98 -4.92
N GLY A 35 21.07 4.15 -4.59
CA GLY A 35 21.26 4.86 -3.34
C GLY A 35 22.50 5.75 -3.30
N LYS A 36 23.20 5.94 -4.43
CA LYS A 36 24.32 6.88 -4.57
C LYS A 36 23.97 7.92 -5.62
N CYS A 37 24.15 9.18 -5.27
CA CYS A 37 23.97 10.26 -6.22
C CYS A 37 25.12 10.30 -7.23
N ASP A 38 24.81 9.99 -8.49
CA ASP A 38 25.60 10.23 -9.69
C ASP A 38 25.09 11.50 -10.39
N GLU A 39 25.69 12.66 -10.10
CA GLU A 39 25.26 13.96 -10.65
C GLU A 39 25.16 14.01 -12.18
N GLN A 40 25.96 13.21 -12.90
CA GLN A 40 25.88 13.11 -14.36
C GLN A 40 24.59 12.41 -14.85
N CYS A 41 23.99 11.59 -14.01
CA CYS A 41 22.72 10.89 -14.25
C CYS A 41 21.53 11.66 -13.68
N ASN A 42 21.78 12.68 -12.84
CA ASN A 42 20.75 13.53 -12.24
C ASN A 42 20.21 14.58 -13.22
N THR A 43 19.73 14.13 -14.37
CA THR A 43 19.13 14.97 -15.41
C THR A 43 17.80 14.38 -15.85
N GLU A 44 16.90 15.21 -16.38
CA GLU A 44 15.61 14.75 -16.91
C GLU A 44 15.77 13.66 -17.97
N ALA A 45 16.78 13.81 -18.85
CA ALA A 45 17.08 12.85 -19.90
C ALA A 45 17.52 11.46 -19.38
N CYS A 46 18.04 11.41 -18.14
CA CYS A 46 18.54 10.22 -17.47
C CYS A 46 17.69 9.86 -16.23
N LEU A 47 16.46 10.37 -16.15
CA LEU A 47 15.49 10.08 -15.08
C LEU A 47 15.95 10.46 -13.67
N PHE A 48 16.67 11.57 -13.55
CA PHE A 48 17.12 12.15 -12.28
C PHE A 48 17.86 11.17 -11.37
N ASP A 49 18.63 10.24 -11.97
CA ASP A 49 19.38 9.21 -11.23
C ASP A 49 18.51 8.38 -10.27
N GLY A 50 17.26 8.12 -10.63
CA GLY A 50 16.31 7.45 -9.73
C GLY A 50 15.96 8.26 -8.48
N ARG A 51 16.33 9.54 -8.42
CA ARG A 51 16.20 10.44 -7.27
C ARG A 51 17.16 10.12 -6.12
N ASP A 52 18.28 9.44 -6.39
CA ASP A 52 19.33 9.19 -5.40
C ASP A 52 19.98 10.49 -4.86
N CYS A 53 19.89 11.58 -5.62
CA CYS A 53 20.37 12.91 -5.22
C CYS A 53 19.42 13.69 -4.31
N GLU A 54 18.21 13.18 -4.03
CA GLU A 54 17.22 13.87 -3.18
C GLU A 54 17.30 13.48 -1.69
N GLY A 55 18.20 12.56 -1.32
CA GLY A 55 18.56 12.32 0.09
C GLY A 55 17.62 11.43 0.90
N ALA A 56 16.98 10.43 0.30
CA ALA A 56 16.25 9.38 1.00
C ALA A 56 16.96 8.02 0.89
N GLU A 57 17.17 7.34 2.03
CA GLU A 57 17.73 5.98 2.07
C GLU A 57 16.83 4.96 1.36
N PRO A 58 17.41 3.93 0.72
CA PRO A 58 16.65 2.75 0.32
C PRO A 58 16.27 1.93 1.57
N GLU A 59 15.01 2.02 1.99
CA GLU A 59 14.41 1.20 3.05
C GLU A 59 14.35 -0.29 2.64
N SER A 60 15.45 -0.99 2.93
CA SER A 60 15.60 -2.42 3.16
C SER A 60 15.09 -3.38 2.07
N ARG A 61 16.05 -3.74 1.22
CA ARG A 61 16.24 -5.07 0.62
C ARG A 61 15.66 -6.20 1.49
N LYS A 62 14.48 -6.72 1.13
CA LYS A 62 14.03 -8.04 1.58
C LYS A 62 14.28 -9.03 0.45
N ASN A 63 15.45 -9.67 0.51
CA ASN A 63 15.80 -10.73 -0.43
C ASN A 63 14.71 -11.82 -0.41
N GLY A 64 14.23 -12.21 -1.60
CA GLY A 64 13.44 -13.43 -1.76
C GLY A 64 11.94 -13.32 -1.55
N THR A 65 11.37 -12.11 -1.43
CA THR A 65 9.91 -11.95 -1.35
C THR A 65 9.38 -11.16 -2.53
N MET A 66 8.41 -11.72 -3.26
CA MET A 66 7.58 -10.97 -4.20
C MET A 66 7.03 -9.71 -3.51
N THR A 67 7.37 -8.54 -4.03
CA THR A 67 6.98 -7.25 -3.45
C THR A 67 5.68 -6.76 -4.07
N GLU A 68 4.81 -6.20 -3.25
CA GLU A 68 3.50 -5.71 -3.66
C GLU A 68 3.62 -4.28 -4.21
N LEU A 69 3.02 -4.03 -5.38
CA LEU A 69 2.92 -2.72 -6.01
C LEU A 69 1.48 -2.54 -6.51
N SER A 70 0.89 -1.39 -6.25
CA SER A 70 -0.48 -1.07 -6.66
C SER A 70 -0.43 -0.18 -7.90
N LEU A 71 -1.07 -0.58 -8.99
CA LEU A 71 -1.18 0.22 -10.21
C LEU A 71 -2.59 0.77 -10.34
N ILE A 72 -2.72 2.06 -10.63
CA ILE A 72 -3.98 2.68 -11.00
C ILE A 72 -4.01 2.79 -12.52
N LEU A 73 -5.00 2.18 -13.18
CA LEU A 73 -5.21 2.26 -14.63
C LEU A 73 -6.40 3.14 -14.98
N ARG A 74 -6.29 3.93 -16.06
CA ARG A 74 -7.41 4.75 -16.57
C ARG A 74 -8.34 3.93 -17.48
N VAL A 75 -8.76 2.76 -16.98
CA VAL A 75 -9.62 1.82 -17.68
C VAL A 75 -10.64 1.26 -16.69
N PRO A 76 -11.91 1.09 -17.11
CA PRO A 76 -12.91 0.50 -16.23
C PRO A 76 -12.65 -1.00 -16.03
N PRO A 77 -12.99 -1.58 -14.87
CA PRO A 77 -12.62 -2.95 -14.55
C PRO A 77 -13.06 -3.98 -15.59
N GLU A 78 -14.23 -3.81 -16.21
CA GLU A 78 -14.79 -4.75 -17.19
C GLU A 78 -13.90 -4.89 -18.43
N THR A 79 -13.18 -3.82 -18.79
CA THR A 79 -12.23 -3.86 -19.91
C THR A 79 -10.90 -4.45 -19.47
N PHE A 80 -10.43 -4.10 -18.27
CA PHE A 80 -9.18 -4.61 -17.71
C PHE A 80 -9.21 -6.13 -17.52
N VAL A 81 -10.29 -6.69 -16.97
CA VAL A 81 -10.40 -8.13 -16.67
C VAL A 81 -10.29 -9.02 -17.90
N VAL A 82 -10.72 -8.55 -19.08
CA VAL A 82 -10.67 -9.32 -20.34
C VAL A 82 -9.26 -9.40 -20.90
N ARG A 83 -8.42 -8.41 -20.60
CA ARG A 83 -7.11 -8.18 -21.23
C ARG A 83 -5.96 -8.30 -20.21
N ILE A 84 -6.26 -8.81 -19.01
CA ILE A 84 -5.32 -8.81 -17.89
C ILE A 84 -4.07 -9.63 -18.19
N ASP A 85 -4.19 -10.76 -18.87
CA ASP A 85 -3.06 -11.62 -19.22
C ASP A 85 -2.11 -10.92 -20.22
N ASP A 86 -2.67 -10.20 -21.21
CA ASP A 86 -1.88 -9.41 -22.18
C ASP A 86 -1.14 -8.24 -21.51
N PHE A 87 -1.83 -7.57 -20.57
CA PHE A 87 -1.25 -6.49 -19.77
C PHE A 87 -0.08 -6.99 -18.91
N LEU A 88 -0.30 -8.06 -18.14
CA LEU A 88 0.73 -8.65 -17.27
C LEU A 88 1.91 -9.18 -18.06
N LYS A 89 1.66 -9.78 -19.23
CA LYS A 89 2.71 -10.23 -20.14
C LYS A 89 3.55 -9.06 -20.63
N SER A 90 2.91 -8.00 -21.15
CA SER A 90 3.62 -6.81 -21.66
C SER A 90 4.44 -6.13 -20.55
N LEU A 91 3.87 -6.04 -19.35
CA LEU A 91 4.55 -5.45 -18.19
C LEU A 91 5.73 -6.31 -17.74
N GLY A 92 5.55 -7.63 -17.66
CA GLY A 92 6.60 -8.58 -17.32
C GLY A 92 7.74 -8.58 -18.35
N GLU A 93 7.43 -8.51 -19.65
CA GLU A 93 8.43 -8.39 -20.72
C GLU A 93 9.25 -7.10 -20.58
N ARG A 94 8.59 -5.99 -20.23
CA ARG A 94 9.23 -4.69 -20.09
C ARG A 94 10.08 -4.59 -18.82
N LEU A 95 9.63 -5.18 -17.71
CA LEU A 95 10.37 -5.23 -16.45
C LEU A 95 11.38 -6.38 -16.40
N ARG A 96 11.32 -7.32 -17.35
CA ARG A 96 12.06 -8.59 -17.36
C ARG A 96 11.99 -9.36 -16.04
N THR A 97 10.82 -9.34 -15.43
CA THR A 97 10.55 -10.09 -14.21
C THR A 97 9.15 -10.68 -14.25
N THR A 98 8.91 -11.63 -13.37
CA THR A 98 7.59 -12.21 -13.16
C THR A 98 6.72 -11.21 -12.43
N VAL A 99 5.63 -10.81 -13.09
CA VAL A 99 4.56 -9.99 -12.52
C VAL A 99 3.29 -10.81 -12.46
N ILE A 100 2.69 -10.91 -11.28
CA ILE A 100 1.40 -11.60 -11.09
C ILE A 100 0.45 -10.71 -10.31
N VAL A 101 -0.85 -10.90 -10.49
CA VAL A 101 -1.84 -10.21 -9.65
C VAL A 101 -1.86 -10.88 -8.28
N LYS A 102 -1.83 -10.07 -7.21
CA LYS A 102 -1.99 -10.55 -5.84
C LYS A 102 -3.35 -11.19 -5.70
N LYS A 103 -3.41 -12.31 -4.98
CA LYS A 103 -4.67 -12.96 -4.61
C LYS A 103 -4.85 -12.93 -3.11
N THR A 104 -6.04 -12.51 -2.67
CA THR A 104 -6.45 -12.50 -1.27
C THR A 104 -7.72 -13.34 -1.15
N GLU A 105 -7.65 -14.41 -0.37
CA GLU A 105 -8.74 -15.40 -0.23
C GLU A 105 -9.10 -16.10 -1.55
N GLY A 106 -8.13 -16.28 -2.45
CA GLY A 106 -8.31 -16.94 -3.75
C GLY A 106 -8.77 -16.03 -4.89
N GLU A 107 -9.30 -14.85 -4.55
CA GLU A 107 -9.75 -13.82 -5.49
C GLU A 107 -8.62 -12.86 -5.84
N MET A 108 -8.64 -12.32 -7.07
CA MET A 108 -7.67 -11.34 -7.53
C MET A 108 -7.92 -9.96 -6.89
N ASP A 109 -6.84 -9.31 -6.44
CA ASP A 109 -6.86 -7.98 -5.85
C ASP A 109 -6.95 -6.90 -6.94
N VAL A 110 -8.12 -6.84 -7.56
CA VAL A 110 -8.52 -5.80 -8.51
C VAL A 110 -9.74 -5.08 -7.95
N PHE A 111 -9.69 -3.77 -7.93
CA PHE A 111 -10.66 -2.90 -7.28
C PHE A 111 -11.11 -1.80 -8.23
N GLU A 112 -12.37 -1.37 -8.08
CA GLU A 112 -12.80 -0.08 -8.63
C GLU A 112 -11.96 1.04 -7.99
N TRP A 113 -11.60 2.07 -8.75
CA TRP A 113 -10.86 3.22 -8.23
C TRP A 113 -11.46 4.54 -8.70
N ASN A 114 -11.42 5.55 -7.84
CA ASN A 114 -11.61 6.92 -8.28
C ASN A 114 -10.76 7.92 -7.46
N ASN A 115 -10.50 9.09 -8.04
CA ASN A 115 -9.65 10.12 -7.42
C ASN A 115 -10.22 10.73 -6.11
N LYS A 116 -11.53 10.60 -5.83
CA LYS A 116 -12.14 11.16 -4.61
C LYS A 116 -12.10 10.18 -3.43
N THR A 117 -12.38 8.89 -3.65
CA THR A 117 -12.47 7.88 -2.59
C THR A 117 -11.28 6.93 -2.55
N GLY A 118 -10.43 6.91 -3.58
CA GLY A 118 -9.34 5.95 -3.72
C GLY A 118 -9.85 4.55 -4.07
N GLU A 119 -9.37 3.54 -3.34
CA GLU A 119 -9.78 2.15 -3.49
C GLU A 119 -11.28 1.98 -3.18
N GLY A 120 -11.99 1.36 -4.12
CA GLY A 120 -13.40 1.03 -4.03
C GLY A 120 -13.64 -0.46 -3.82
N ARG A 121 -14.72 -0.97 -4.43
CA ARG A 121 -15.12 -2.36 -4.26
C ARG A 121 -14.21 -3.31 -5.05
N ARG A 122 -13.88 -4.46 -4.44
CA ARG A 122 -13.22 -5.56 -5.17
C ARG A 122 -14.09 -6.06 -6.31
N VAL A 123 -13.47 -6.20 -7.47
CA VAL A 123 -14.08 -6.72 -8.68
C VAL A 123 -14.10 -8.25 -8.57
N GLY A 124 -15.31 -8.82 -8.55
CA GLY A 124 -15.47 -10.28 -8.51
C GLY A 124 -15.21 -10.86 -9.89
N PHE A 125 -14.25 -11.78 -9.98
CA PHE A 125 -14.03 -12.55 -11.19
C PHE A 125 -14.87 -13.81 -11.05
N GLY A 126 -16.02 -13.85 -11.73
CA GLY A 126 -16.83 -15.08 -11.76
C GLY A 126 -15.96 -16.29 -12.13
N SER A 127 -16.35 -17.49 -11.66
CA SER A 127 -15.71 -18.75 -12.04
C SER A 127 -15.51 -18.77 -13.56
N ARG A 128 -14.25 -18.84 -14.03
CA ARG A 128 -13.67 -18.63 -15.39
C ARG A 128 -14.43 -19.20 -16.62
N THR A 129 -15.73 -18.97 -16.71
CA THR A 129 -16.60 -19.20 -17.83
C THR A 129 -17.57 -18.03 -17.85
N ASP A 130 -17.31 -17.11 -18.76
CA ASP A 130 -18.23 -16.06 -19.19
C ASP A 130 -18.39 -14.86 -18.23
N ALA A 131 -17.35 -14.05 -18.10
CA ALA A 131 -17.43 -12.68 -17.55
C ALA A 131 -18.28 -11.70 -18.42
N ARG A 132 -19.12 -12.23 -19.33
CA ARG A 132 -19.95 -11.43 -20.25
C ARG A 132 -21.35 -11.13 -19.68
N PHE A 133 -21.72 -11.68 -18.53
CA PHE A 133 -23.13 -11.66 -18.13
C PHE A 133 -23.36 -11.54 -16.62
N GLU A 134 -22.88 -10.48 -15.94
CA GLU A 134 -23.56 -10.00 -14.71
C GLU A 134 -23.11 -8.63 -14.14
N TYR A 135 -22.63 -7.69 -14.96
CA TYR A 135 -22.47 -6.30 -14.52
C TYR A 135 -23.20 -5.31 -15.41
N SER A 136 -24.41 -5.68 -15.82
CA SER A 136 -25.37 -4.76 -16.44
C SER A 136 -26.52 -4.53 -15.47
N ARG A 137 -26.30 -3.71 -14.42
CA ARG A 137 -27.32 -2.95 -13.70
C ARG A 137 -26.69 -2.12 -12.57
N ARG A 138 -26.33 -0.87 -12.89
CA ARG A 138 -26.55 0.37 -12.09
C ARG A 138 -25.59 1.47 -12.56
N THR A 139 -25.77 1.97 -13.78
CA THR A 139 -25.31 3.33 -14.11
C THR A 139 -26.19 4.31 -13.34
N LYS A 140 -25.81 4.58 -12.09
CA LYS A 140 -26.33 5.70 -11.32
C LYS A 140 -25.69 6.95 -11.90
N ARG A 141 -26.40 7.64 -12.79
CA ARG A 141 -26.06 8.99 -13.26
C ARG A 141 -26.11 9.90 -12.03
N PHE A 142 -24.96 10.21 -11.44
CA PHE A 142 -24.84 11.26 -10.44
C PHE A 142 -24.17 12.47 -11.06
N ALA A 143 -24.74 13.61 -10.69
CA ALA A 143 -24.55 14.92 -11.25
C ALA A 143 -23.09 15.39 -11.18
N ASP A 144 -22.66 15.95 -12.31
CA ASP A 144 -21.84 17.16 -12.47
C ASP A 144 -21.34 17.81 -11.17
N ASP A 145 -20.28 17.23 -10.61
CA ASP A 145 -19.55 17.79 -9.48
C ASP A 145 -18.06 17.44 -9.67
N GLU A 146 -17.35 18.34 -10.37
CA GLU A 146 -15.90 18.38 -10.58
C GLU A 146 -15.23 17.01 -10.91
N ALA A 147 -15.04 16.78 -12.22
CA ALA A 147 -14.47 15.61 -12.90
C ALA A 147 -13.88 14.51 -11.99
N ILE A 148 -14.75 13.65 -11.45
CA ILE A 148 -14.34 12.42 -10.76
C ILE A 148 -13.66 11.53 -11.80
N LEU A 149 -12.35 11.31 -11.63
CA LEU A 149 -11.60 10.39 -12.47
C LEU A 149 -11.84 8.97 -11.96
N TYR A 150 -12.33 8.10 -12.85
CA TYR A 150 -12.56 6.68 -12.55
C TYR A 150 -11.50 5.80 -13.20
N GLY A 151 -11.22 4.67 -12.58
CA GLY A 151 -10.24 3.70 -13.08
C GLY A 151 -10.31 2.36 -12.36
N THR A 152 -9.26 1.59 -12.55
CA THR A 152 -9.07 0.28 -11.91
C THR A 152 -7.80 0.33 -11.08
N LEU A 153 -7.88 -0.08 -9.81
CA LEU A 153 -6.70 -0.33 -8.98
C LEU A 153 -6.40 -1.83 -9.02
N VAL A 154 -5.18 -2.20 -9.37
CA VAL A 154 -4.72 -3.60 -9.33
C VAL A 154 -3.49 -3.71 -8.45
N VAL A 155 -3.52 -4.65 -7.51
CA VAL A 155 -2.35 -4.97 -6.70
C VAL A 155 -1.59 -6.11 -7.38
N ILE A 156 -0.39 -5.80 -7.86
CA ILE A 156 0.52 -6.77 -8.46
C ILE A 156 1.62 -7.16 -7.48
N LYS A 157 2.19 -8.34 -7.71
CA LYS A 157 3.40 -8.84 -7.07
C LYS A 157 4.48 -8.90 -8.12
N VAL A 158 5.61 -8.25 -7.82
CA VAL A 158 6.80 -8.23 -8.67
C VAL A 158 7.85 -9.10 -8.03
N ASP A 159 8.38 -10.06 -8.79
CA ASP A 159 9.51 -10.86 -8.34
C ASP A 159 10.81 -10.05 -8.42
N LEU A 160 11.51 -9.89 -7.29
CA LEU A 160 12.80 -9.22 -7.21
C LEU A 160 13.89 -10.19 -6.73
N SER A 161 13.60 -11.50 -6.70
CA SER A 161 14.41 -12.50 -5.99
C SER A 161 15.62 -13.03 -6.77
N GLU A 162 15.81 -12.60 -8.02
CA GLU A 162 16.93 -13.04 -8.85
C GLU A 162 17.58 -11.85 -9.54
N CYS A 163 18.79 -11.47 -9.12
CA CYS A 163 19.59 -10.57 -9.95
C CYS A 163 21.10 -10.71 -9.74
N SER A 164 21.82 -10.92 -10.84
CA SER A 164 23.27 -10.85 -10.92
C SER A 164 23.76 -9.57 -11.60
N VAL A 165 23.11 -9.09 -12.67
CA VAL A 165 23.40 -7.83 -13.38
C VAL A 165 22.14 -7.31 -14.10
N GLY A 166 21.80 -6.02 -13.95
CA GLY A 166 20.82 -5.31 -14.81
C GLY A 166 19.34 -5.49 -14.46
N CYS A 167 18.99 -5.68 -13.19
CA CYS A 167 17.60 -5.80 -12.72
C CYS A 167 17.32 -4.78 -11.62
N PHE A 168 16.03 -4.56 -11.34
CA PHE A 168 15.60 -3.67 -10.26
C PHE A 168 15.99 -4.24 -8.90
N SER A 169 16.68 -3.42 -8.10
CA SER A 169 17.10 -3.73 -6.73
C SER A 169 15.97 -3.55 -5.71
N ASP A 170 14.98 -2.72 -6.05
CA ASP A 170 13.93 -2.26 -5.16
C ASP A 170 12.60 -2.01 -5.89
N ILE A 171 11.48 -2.09 -5.17
CA ILE A 171 10.15 -1.83 -5.72
C ILE A 171 9.92 -0.35 -6.06
N HIS A 172 10.61 0.57 -5.38
CA HIS A 172 10.61 1.99 -5.69
C HIS A 172 11.25 2.27 -7.05
N ALA A 173 12.35 1.58 -7.37
CA ALA A 173 12.95 1.65 -8.70
C ALA A 173 11.99 1.16 -9.79
N VAL A 174 11.23 0.09 -9.51
CA VAL A 174 10.20 -0.42 -10.44
C VAL A 174 9.09 0.61 -10.65
N ALA A 175 8.56 1.21 -9.58
CA ALA A 175 7.48 2.20 -9.67
C ALA A 175 7.90 3.42 -10.49
N GLN A 176 9.07 3.99 -10.20
CA GLN A 176 9.60 5.13 -10.95
C GLN A 176 9.85 4.79 -12.42
N PHE A 177 10.36 3.58 -12.69
CA PHE A 177 10.57 3.13 -14.06
C PHE A 177 9.26 2.99 -14.83
N ILE A 178 8.20 2.46 -14.20
CA ILE A 178 6.85 2.39 -14.80
C ILE A 178 6.35 3.79 -15.16
N GLU A 179 6.48 4.74 -14.24
CA GLU A 179 6.04 6.12 -14.48
C GLU A 179 6.82 6.79 -15.62
N ALA A 180 8.14 6.64 -15.65
CA ALA A 180 8.98 7.15 -16.73
C ALA A 180 8.63 6.53 -18.09
N MET A 181 8.36 5.23 -18.13
CA MET A 181 7.93 4.56 -19.36
C MET A 181 6.61 5.09 -19.87
N GLU A 182 5.61 5.18 -19.00
CA GLU A 182 4.26 5.64 -19.37
C GLU A 182 4.25 7.11 -19.82
N ALA A 183 5.14 7.94 -19.26
CA ALA A 183 5.33 9.32 -19.69
C ALA A 183 5.89 9.44 -21.11
N ILE A 184 6.75 8.52 -21.54
CA ILE A 184 7.32 8.51 -22.89
C ILE A 184 6.33 7.88 -23.88
N LYS A 185 5.90 6.65 -23.58
CA LYS A 185 4.96 5.89 -24.39
C LYS A 185 4.24 4.87 -23.52
N PRO A 186 2.89 4.88 -23.49
CA PRO A 186 2.12 3.90 -22.73
C PRO A 186 2.50 2.47 -23.14
N LEU A 187 2.63 1.59 -22.15
CA LEU A 187 2.89 0.17 -22.33
C LEU A 187 1.80 -0.49 -23.20
N ASP A 188 0.55 -0.20 -22.85
CA ASP A 188 -0.62 -0.51 -23.66
C ASP A 188 -1.45 0.78 -23.83
N PRO A 189 -1.53 1.36 -25.05
CA PRO A 189 -2.31 2.56 -25.31
C PRO A 189 -3.79 2.47 -24.93
N SER A 190 -4.34 1.26 -24.85
CA SER A 190 -5.71 1.03 -24.42
C SER A 190 -5.87 0.76 -22.93
N MET A 191 -4.76 0.55 -22.20
CA MET A 191 -4.70 0.39 -20.75
C MET A 191 -3.59 1.24 -20.14
N PRO A 192 -3.64 2.59 -20.28
CA PRO A 192 -2.60 3.46 -19.76
C PRO A 192 -2.60 3.45 -18.23
N ILE A 193 -1.41 3.34 -17.66
CA ILE A 193 -1.21 3.42 -16.22
C ILE A 193 -1.22 4.90 -15.84
N HIS A 194 -1.98 5.23 -14.80
CA HIS A 194 -2.05 6.56 -14.23
C HIS A 194 -0.93 6.81 -13.23
N GLU A 195 -0.72 5.84 -12.34
CA GLU A 195 0.15 5.97 -11.17
C GLU A 195 0.55 4.58 -10.65
N ALA A 196 1.79 4.48 -10.13
CA ALA A 196 2.31 3.28 -9.48
C ALA A 196 2.54 3.57 -7.98
N ILE A 197 1.63 3.10 -7.14
CA ILE A 197 1.64 3.34 -5.69
C ILE A 197 2.28 2.17 -4.98
N ILE A 198 3.28 2.47 -4.15
CA ILE A 198 3.83 1.50 -3.20
C ILE A 198 3.03 1.63 -1.93
N ASP A 199 2.24 0.60 -1.63
CA ASP A 199 1.49 0.56 -0.39
C ASP A 199 2.52 0.55 0.74
N LYS A 200 2.63 1.67 1.47
CA LYS A 200 3.45 1.74 2.68
C LYS A 200 2.75 0.82 3.66
N ARG A 201 3.11 -0.47 3.62
CA ARG A 201 2.51 -1.52 4.45
C ARG A 201 2.37 -0.89 5.81
N ARG A 202 1.12 -0.74 6.29
CA ARG A 202 0.88 -0.50 7.71
C ARG A 202 1.80 -1.48 8.39
N SER A 203 2.84 -0.97 9.03
CA SER A 203 3.66 -1.78 9.90
C SER A 203 2.65 -2.53 10.73
N GLY A 204 2.61 -3.84 10.56
CA GLY A 204 1.98 -4.71 11.51
C GLY A 204 2.77 -4.59 12.79
N THR A 205 2.75 -3.42 13.44
CA THR A 205 2.46 -3.41 14.87
C THR A 205 1.11 -4.09 14.93
N GLY A 206 1.18 -5.41 15.11
CA GLY A 206 0.04 -6.20 15.50
C GLY A 206 -0.70 -5.45 16.58
N SER A 207 -2.03 -5.60 16.57
CA SER A 207 -2.92 -5.23 17.65
C SER A 207 -2.13 -4.77 18.86
N SER A 208 -2.17 -3.48 19.17
CA SER A 208 -2.17 -3.12 20.58
C SER A 208 -3.37 -3.87 21.14
N SER A 209 -3.14 -5.13 21.50
CA SER A 209 -3.91 -5.84 22.47
C SER A 209 -3.86 -4.88 23.62
N SER A 210 -4.92 -4.10 23.79
CA SER A 210 -5.27 -3.48 25.04
C SER A 210 -5.44 -4.64 25.99
N SER A 211 -4.30 -5.16 26.45
CA SER A 211 -4.21 -6.14 27.49
C SER A 211 -4.99 -5.50 28.61
N LEU A 212 -6.14 -6.08 28.93
CA LEU A 212 -6.99 -5.63 30.03
C LEU A 212 -6.35 -5.98 31.38
N LEU A 213 -5.22 -6.70 31.38
CA LEU A 213 -4.49 -7.11 32.58
C LEU A 213 -4.11 -5.95 33.53
N PRO A 214 -3.52 -4.81 33.09
CA PRO A 214 -3.21 -3.71 34.00
C PRO A 214 -4.48 -3.07 34.56
N TRP A 215 -5.58 -3.00 33.80
CA TRP A 215 -6.88 -2.53 34.29
C TRP A 215 -7.48 -3.48 35.32
N ILE A 216 -7.37 -4.79 35.12
CA ILE A 216 -7.80 -5.81 36.09
C ILE A 216 -6.98 -5.69 37.38
N PHE A 217 -5.64 -5.53 37.30
CA PHE A 217 -4.80 -5.32 38.48
C PHE A 217 -5.17 -4.04 39.24
N LEU A 218 -5.50 -2.95 38.53
CA LEU A 218 -5.95 -1.70 39.14
C LEU A 218 -7.28 -1.88 39.88
N VAL A 219 -8.25 -2.55 39.26
CA VAL A 219 -9.55 -2.84 39.89
C VAL A 219 -9.39 -3.75 41.11
N VAL A 220 -8.60 -4.82 41.01
CA VAL A 220 -8.32 -5.72 42.14
C VAL A 220 -7.60 -5.00 43.28
N ALA A 221 -6.61 -4.15 42.97
CA ALA A 221 -5.91 -3.35 43.97
C ALA A 221 -6.84 -2.36 44.69
N VAL A 222 -7.76 -1.72 43.95
CA VAL A 222 -8.77 -0.82 44.54
C VAL A 222 -9.74 -1.59 45.45
N ILE A 223 -10.23 -2.75 45.01
CA ILE A 223 -11.10 -3.61 45.84
C ILE A 223 -10.39 -4.05 47.12
N ALA A 224 -9.11 -4.46 47.02
CA ALA A 224 -8.31 -4.84 48.17
C ALA A 224 -8.09 -3.66 49.13
N ALA A 225 -7.79 -2.47 48.61
CA ALA A 225 -7.61 -1.27 49.43
C ALA A 225 -8.90 -0.87 50.16
N VAL A 226 -10.07 -0.96 49.51
CA VAL A 226 -11.37 -0.71 50.14
C VAL A 226 -11.67 -1.75 51.21
N ALA A 227 -11.37 -3.03 50.98
CA ALA A 227 -11.54 -4.08 51.98
C ALA A 227 -10.67 -3.84 53.23
N VAL A 228 -9.40 -3.46 53.05
CA VAL A 228 -8.49 -3.12 54.16
C VAL A 228 -8.93 -1.85 54.88
N ALA A 229 -9.37 -0.81 54.16
CA ALA A 229 -9.92 0.39 54.79
C ALA A 229 -11.23 0.11 55.56
N GLY A 230 -12.03 -0.85 55.08
CA GLY A 230 -13.25 -1.32 55.73
C GLY A 230 -12.96 -2.04 57.06
N THR A 231 -11.96 -2.93 57.09
CA THR A 231 -11.57 -3.64 58.32
C THR A 231 -10.93 -2.72 59.34
N VAL A 232 -10.13 -1.72 58.90
CA VAL A 232 -9.57 -0.69 59.81
C VAL A 232 -10.67 0.17 60.44
N ARG A 233 -11.73 0.52 59.70
CA ARG A 233 -12.88 1.25 60.27
C ARG A 233 -13.70 0.41 61.26
N MET A 234 -13.77 -0.91 61.12
CA MET A 234 -14.49 -1.77 62.07
C MET A 234 -13.76 -1.96 63.41
N VAL A 235 -12.44 -1.78 63.47
CA VAL A 235 -11.66 -1.93 64.73
C VAL A 235 -11.61 -0.63 65.55
N GLY A 236 -11.75 0.55 64.92
CA GLY A 236 -11.60 1.85 65.59
C GLY A 236 -12.87 2.50 66.17
N GLY A 237 -14.02 1.82 66.17
CA GLY A 237 -15.34 2.46 66.30
C GLY A 237 -16.20 2.06 67.48
N LYS A 238 -15.66 1.66 68.65
CA LYS A 238 -16.50 1.51 69.86
C LYS A 238 -16.79 2.90 70.45
N ARG A 239 -17.81 3.59 69.94
CA ARG A 239 -18.37 4.78 70.60
C ARG A 239 -19.42 4.34 71.63
N CYS A 240 -19.15 4.56 72.92
CA CYS A 240 -20.14 4.47 73.99
C CYS A 240 -21.28 5.46 73.70
N ARG A 241 -22.52 4.97 73.60
CA ARG A 241 -23.71 5.83 73.55
C ARG A 241 -24.01 6.31 74.97
N VAL A 242 -23.92 7.61 75.17
CA VAL A 242 -24.56 8.29 76.32
C VAL A 242 -26.04 8.40 75.99
N ILE A 243 -26.89 7.94 76.90
CA ILE A 243 -28.35 8.00 76.81
C ILE A 243 -28.76 9.28 77.55
N GLU A 244 -29.32 10.25 76.84
CA GLU A 244 -30.02 11.39 77.45
C GLU A 244 -31.53 11.11 77.34
N ASP A 245 -32.18 10.92 78.49
CA ASP A 245 -33.61 10.72 78.59
C ASP A 245 -34.37 12.05 78.50
N ALA A 246 -35.44 12.09 77.71
CA ALA A 246 -36.39 13.20 77.68
C ALA A 246 -37.82 12.67 77.89
N PRO A 247 -38.49 13.00 79.01
CA PRO A 247 -39.94 12.86 79.15
C PRO A 247 -40.62 14.22 78.87
N GLU A 248 -41.36 14.38 77.78
CA GLU A 248 -42.74 13.95 77.44
C GLU A 248 -43.81 14.93 77.95
N TRP A 249 -44.52 15.55 76.99
CA TRP A 249 -45.49 16.63 77.16
C TRP A 249 -46.91 16.07 77.23
N THR A 250 -47.67 16.45 78.26
CA THR A 250 -49.10 16.11 78.37
C THR A 250 -49.99 17.34 78.10
N PRO A 251 -50.94 17.27 77.13
CA PRO A 251 -52.00 18.26 76.92
C PRO A 251 -53.10 18.24 78.01
N PRO A 252 -54.00 19.24 78.04
CA PRO A 252 -54.48 19.93 79.24
C PRO A 252 -55.52 19.20 80.11
#